data_AF-A0A0V1H8J6-F1
#
_entry.id   AF-A0A0V1H8J6-F1
#
_cell.length_a   1.000
_cell.length_b   1.000
_cell.length_c   1.000
_cell.angle_alpha   90.00
_cell.angle_beta   90.00
_cell.angle_gamma   90.00
#
_symmetry.space_group_name_H-M   'P 1'
#
loop_
_entity.id
_entity.type
_entity.pdbx_description
1 polymer ?
#
loop_
_entity_poly.entity_id
_entity_poly.type
_entity_poly.pdbx_seq_one_letter_code
_entity_poly.pdbx_strand_id
1 'polypeptide(L)'
;MGIFDVLVQIGRVIYIARGRERGKLAVIVNVVDGNRALVDGPGLKRQMINFKNMLLTKMTLKITHYDKTKAIIAAWEKANINELWSKTKMAQSRRRSALRAKMSDFDRFKLMKAKQARNRILKRELERVKILHKRSKRAEKKEKQSINKLNLKPNECVELFFFWFNITDAVTEFSFTRVIPVRVKKEYFFHWTFLQRVKMLTKAEGRASLLHILKKLRQLQKSAAYQEAESQCGNDMLKRVQLIYPLVIRAEMNAVTDYGFTASFSGLSKYMHEIYALSGEDKEVERLMSEVRSMIFPELPLPDATAALPL
;
A
#
# COMPACT_ATOMS: atom_id res chain seq x y z
N MET A 1 10.32 -26.75 1.86
CA MET A 1 10.52 -26.04 3.14
C MET A 1 10.17 -26.98 4.27
N GLY A 2 10.97 -27.00 5.35
CA GLY A 2 10.69 -27.86 6.51
C GLY A 2 9.43 -27.41 7.27
N ILE A 3 8.73 -28.37 7.88
CA ILE A 3 7.51 -28.14 8.67
C ILE A 3 7.74 -27.30 9.94
N PHE A 4 8.98 -27.23 10.42
CA PHE A 4 9.32 -26.54 11.67
C PHE A 4 10.09 -25.24 11.42
N ASP A 5 9.49 -24.12 11.84
CA ASP A 5 10.10 -22.78 11.72
C ASP A 5 11.19 -22.49 12.78
N VAL A 6 11.08 -23.13 13.95
CA VAL A 6 11.95 -22.85 15.10
C VAL A 6 12.45 -24.16 15.68
N LEU A 7 13.78 -24.30 15.69
CA LEU A 7 14.48 -25.49 16.13
C LEU A 7 15.31 -25.21 17.38
N VAL A 8 15.48 -26.27 18.18
CA VAL A 8 16.47 -26.31 19.26
C VAL A 8 17.85 -26.36 18.63
N GLN A 9 18.68 -25.36 18.91
CA GLN A 9 20.07 -25.32 18.45
C GLN A 9 20.92 -24.49 19.42
N ILE A 10 22.23 -24.68 19.34
CA ILE A 10 23.20 -23.88 20.09
C ILE A 10 23.08 -22.41 19.67
N GLY A 11 23.12 -21.51 20.64
CA GLY A 11 22.95 -20.07 20.44
C GLY A 11 21.51 -19.58 20.30
N ARG A 12 20.51 -20.47 20.30
CA ARG A 12 19.10 -20.05 20.25
C ARG A 12 18.71 -19.33 21.53
N VAL A 13 18.14 -18.14 21.38
CA VAL A 13 17.59 -17.40 22.51
C VAL A 13 16.25 -18.00 22.91
N ILE A 14 16.08 -18.22 24.19
CA ILE A 14 14.92 -18.84 24.81
C ILE A 14 14.32 -17.91 25.86
N TYR A 15 13.05 -18.13 26.12
CA TYR A 15 12.31 -17.49 27.20
C TYR A 15 11.90 -18.54 28.23
N ILE A 16 12.26 -18.34 29.50
CA ILE A 16 11.92 -19.27 30.58
C ILE A 16 10.48 -19.01 31.03
N ALA A 17 9.59 -19.96 30.76
CA ALA A 17 8.14 -19.82 30.99
C ALA A 17 7.67 -20.35 32.35
N ARG A 18 8.38 -21.33 32.91
CA ARG A 18 8.06 -21.99 34.18
C ARG A 18 9.33 -22.14 35.04
N GLY A 19 9.15 -22.37 36.34
CA GLY A 19 10.24 -22.54 37.30
C GLY A 19 10.64 -21.26 38.04
N ARG A 20 11.71 -21.34 38.85
CA ARG A 20 12.19 -20.26 39.71
C ARG A 20 12.63 -19.02 38.91
N GLU A 21 13.24 -19.25 37.75
CA GLU A 21 13.79 -18.21 36.88
C GLU A 21 12.80 -17.76 35.78
N ARG A 22 11.49 -17.95 36.01
CA ARG A 22 10.43 -17.55 35.09
C ARG A 22 10.49 -16.05 34.81
N GLY A 23 10.34 -15.66 33.55
CA GLY A 23 10.43 -14.24 33.18
C GLY A 23 11.70 -13.88 32.44
N LYS A 24 12.77 -14.66 32.63
CA LYS A 24 14.09 -14.35 32.12
C LYS A 24 14.29 -14.88 30.71
N LEU A 25 15.17 -14.20 29.99
CA LEU A 25 15.70 -14.68 28.72
C LEU A 25 17.03 -15.37 28.95
N ALA A 26 17.32 -16.35 28.12
CA ALA A 26 18.58 -17.06 28.16
C ALA A 26 18.93 -17.63 26.78
N VAL A 27 20.06 -18.30 26.68
CA VAL A 27 20.61 -18.91 25.46
C VAL A 27 20.86 -20.38 25.72
N ILE A 28 20.56 -21.22 24.73
CA ILE A 28 20.98 -22.63 24.75
C ILE A 28 22.47 -22.70 24.42
N VAL A 29 23.27 -23.17 25.37
CA VAL A 29 24.72 -23.34 25.21
C VAL A 29 25.05 -24.75 24.73
N ASN A 30 24.39 -25.75 25.32
CA ASN A 30 24.51 -27.15 24.92
C ASN A 30 23.17 -27.88 25.09
N VAL A 31 22.93 -28.91 24.30
CA VAL A 31 21.90 -29.92 24.53
C VAL A 31 22.55 -31.08 25.29
N VAL A 32 22.08 -31.37 26.50
CA VAL A 32 22.65 -32.43 27.33
C VAL A 32 22.01 -33.76 26.97
N ASP A 33 20.68 -33.80 27.04
CA ASP A 33 19.88 -34.97 26.71
C ASP A 33 18.67 -34.55 25.88
N GLY A 34 17.88 -35.51 25.38
CA GLY A 34 16.64 -35.22 24.63
C GLY A 34 15.61 -34.37 25.37
N ASN A 35 15.70 -34.27 26.70
CA ASN A 35 14.77 -33.49 27.53
C ASN A 35 15.39 -32.23 28.16
N ARG A 36 16.72 -32.06 28.15
CA ARG A 36 17.41 -31.03 28.92
C ARG A 36 18.48 -30.32 28.11
N ALA A 37 18.58 -29.00 28.31
CA ALA A 37 19.64 -28.18 27.76
C ALA A 37 20.38 -27.44 28.87
N LEU A 38 21.67 -27.20 28.65
CA LEU A 38 22.47 -26.28 29.41
C LEU A 38 22.21 -24.86 28.91
N VAL A 39 21.78 -24.00 29.82
CA VAL A 39 21.30 -22.65 29.53
C VAL A 39 22.11 -21.62 30.31
N ASP A 40 22.41 -20.49 29.66
CA ASP A 40 23.12 -19.36 30.25
C ASP A 40 22.58 -18.02 29.70
N GLY A 41 22.79 -16.92 30.40
CA GLY A 41 22.32 -15.60 29.96
C GLY A 41 22.46 -14.49 30.99
N PRO A 42 22.24 -13.23 30.60
CA PRO A 42 22.33 -12.11 31.52
C PRO A 42 21.31 -12.25 32.66
N GLY A 43 21.78 -12.23 33.91
CA GLY A 43 20.92 -12.35 35.10
C GLY A 43 20.46 -13.77 35.44
N LEU A 44 21.00 -14.79 34.75
CA LEU A 44 20.81 -16.21 35.06
C LEU A 44 22.19 -16.84 35.31
N LYS A 45 22.34 -17.64 36.37
CA LYS A 45 23.52 -18.50 36.49
C LYS A 45 23.37 -19.69 35.55
N ARG A 46 24.48 -20.14 34.97
CA ARG A 46 24.53 -21.33 34.12
C ARG A 46 23.92 -22.54 34.82
N GLN A 47 22.91 -23.14 34.22
CA GLN A 47 22.18 -24.26 34.81
C GLN A 47 21.52 -25.13 33.74
N MET A 48 21.10 -26.33 34.14
CA MET A 48 20.33 -27.23 33.29
C MET A 48 18.84 -26.90 33.37
N ILE A 49 18.17 -26.81 32.22
CA ILE A 49 16.73 -26.56 32.12
C ILE A 49 16.10 -27.59 31.20
N ASN A 50 14.91 -28.09 31.58
CA ASN A 50 14.12 -28.99 30.74
C ASN A 50 13.46 -28.21 29.59
N PHE A 51 13.45 -28.77 28.37
CA PHE A 51 12.81 -28.16 27.19
C PHE A 51 11.36 -27.74 27.45
N LYS A 52 10.61 -28.50 28.27
CA LYS A 52 9.21 -28.19 28.63
C LYS A 52 9.04 -26.87 29.39
N ASN A 53 10.08 -26.38 30.06
CA ASN A 53 10.01 -25.16 30.89
C ASN A 53 10.38 -23.89 30.12
N MET A 54 10.84 -24.01 28.88
CA MET A 54 11.30 -22.89 28.06
C MET A 54 10.55 -22.81 26.73
N LEU A 55 10.43 -21.59 26.22
CA LEU A 55 9.85 -21.29 24.92
C LEU A 55 10.95 -20.80 24.00
N LEU A 56 11.06 -21.44 22.83
CA LEU A 56 12.03 -21.04 21.81
C LEU A 56 11.59 -19.71 21.17
N THR A 57 12.55 -18.83 20.94
CA THR A 57 12.33 -17.60 20.19
C THR A 57 12.97 -17.70 18.80
N LYS A 58 12.63 -16.78 17.90
CA LYS A 58 13.24 -16.75 16.56
C LYS A 58 14.69 -16.25 16.56
N MET A 59 15.12 -15.57 17.63
CA MET A 59 16.44 -14.93 17.72
C MET A 59 17.54 -15.96 18.00
N THR A 60 18.72 -15.75 17.40
CA THR A 60 19.88 -16.62 17.53
C THR A 60 21.15 -15.80 17.73
N LEU A 61 22.03 -16.29 18.58
CA LEU A 61 23.39 -15.81 18.75
C LEU A 61 24.36 -16.74 18.03
N LYS A 62 25.41 -16.17 17.47
CA LYS A 62 26.55 -16.94 16.94
C LYS A 62 27.48 -17.22 18.10
N ILE A 63 27.33 -18.40 18.70
CA ILE A 63 28.19 -18.91 19.77
C ILE A 63 28.65 -20.32 19.42
N THR A 64 29.76 -20.73 20.02
CA THR A 64 30.25 -22.11 19.95
C THR A 64 29.72 -22.93 21.13
N HIS A 65 29.86 -24.24 21.00
CA HIS A 65 29.47 -25.19 22.05
C HIS A 65 30.31 -24.96 23.32
N TYR A 66 29.65 -24.94 24.49
CA TYR A 66 30.28 -24.68 25.80
C TYR A 66 30.99 -23.33 26.01
N ASP A 67 30.69 -22.31 25.19
CA ASP A 67 31.25 -20.97 25.38
C ASP A 67 31.14 -20.45 26.82
N LYS A 68 32.15 -19.71 27.29
CA LYS A 68 32.15 -19.13 28.65
C LYS A 68 31.11 -18.01 28.76
N THR A 69 30.55 -17.81 29.96
CA THR A 69 29.51 -16.79 30.22
C THR A 69 29.90 -15.39 29.75
N LYS A 70 31.18 -15.01 29.90
CA LYS A 70 31.70 -13.71 29.42
C LYS A 70 31.54 -13.54 27.90
N ALA A 71 31.85 -14.58 27.12
CA ALA A 71 31.71 -14.55 25.66
C ALA A 71 30.23 -14.48 25.25
N ILE A 72 29.36 -15.19 25.98
CA ILE A 72 27.90 -15.17 25.73
C ILE A 72 27.32 -13.77 25.99
N ILE A 73 27.72 -13.11 27.08
CA ILE A 73 27.28 -11.74 27.39
C ILE A 73 27.75 -10.77 26.30
N ALA A 74 29.02 -10.86 25.88
CA ALA A 74 29.55 -10.02 24.80
C ALA A 74 28.80 -10.26 23.47
N ALA A 75 28.49 -11.52 23.14
CA ALA A 75 27.69 -11.87 21.95
C ALA A 75 26.23 -11.37 22.07
N TRP A 76 25.65 -11.41 23.27
CA TRP A 76 24.31 -10.94 23.57
C TRP A 76 24.16 -9.44 23.35
N GLU A 77 25.14 -8.67 23.83
CA GLU A 77 25.22 -7.22 23.65
C GLU A 77 25.49 -6.88 22.18
N LYS A 78 26.45 -7.54 21.52
CA LYS A 78 26.74 -7.34 20.09
C LYS A 78 25.51 -7.58 19.20
N ALA A 79 24.66 -8.53 19.56
CA ALA A 79 23.44 -8.83 18.83
C ALA A 79 22.22 -7.96 19.23
N ASN A 80 22.36 -7.07 20.22
CA ASN A 80 21.30 -6.18 20.72
C ASN A 80 19.98 -6.92 21.02
N ILE A 81 20.07 -8.10 21.65
CA ILE A 81 18.91 -8.98 21.88
C ILE A 81 17.81 -8.32 22.73
N ASN A 82 18.17 -7.44 23.67
CA ASN A 82 17.19 -6.78 24.53
C ASN A 82 16.25 -5.86 23.73
N GLU A 83 16.78 -5.17 22.72
CA GLU A 83 15.98 -4.32 21.83
C GLU A 83 15.12 -5.15 20.89
N LEU A 84 15.71 -6.19 20.28
CA LEU A 84 15.01 -7.13 19.42
C LEU A 84 13.85 -7.80 20.17
N TRP A 85 14.11 -8.26 21.39
CA TRP A 85 13.11 -8.83 22.27
C TRP A 85 11.98 -7.86 22.54
N SER A 86 12.29 -6.61 22.90
CA SER A 86 11.29 -5.58 23.20
C SER A 86 10.34 -5.30 22.02
N LYS A 87 10.80 -5.48 20.79
CA LYS A 87 10.00 -5.36 19.57
C LYS A 87 9.10 -6.58 19.31
N THR A 88 9.38 -7.74 19.89
CA THR A 88 8.58 -8.94 19.65
C THR A 88 7.16 -8.83 20.22
N LYS A 89 6.20 -9.46 19.53
CA LYS A 89 4.80 -9.55 20.01
C LYS A 89 4.71 -10.22 21.38
N MET A 90 5.57 -11.21 21.66
CA MET A 90 5.61 -11.90 22.95
C MET A 90 5.99 -10.94 24.08
N ALA A 91 7.08 -10.17 23.93
CA ALA A 91 7.48 -9.18 24.91
C ALA A 91 6.43 -8.08 25.09
N GLN A 92 5.89 -7.54 24.00
CA GLN A 92 4.84 -6.52 24.04
C GLN A 92 3.57 -7.04 24.74
N SER A 93 3.21 -8.31 24.52
CA SER A 93 2.08 -8.93 25.23
C SER A 93 2.35 -9.02 26.73
N ARG A 94 3.54 -9.47 27.14
CA ARG A 94 3.91 -9.54 28.56
C ARG A 94 3.95 -8.16 29.21
N ARG A 95 4.52 -7.16 28.53
CA ARG A 95 4.52 -5.76 28.99
C ARG A 95 3.09 -5.25 29.18
N ARG A 96 2.19 -5.49 28.22
CA ARG A 96 0.77 -5.12 28.34
C ARG A 96 0.10 -5.80 29.53
N SER A 97 0.38 -7.09 29.78
CA SER A 97 -0.16 -7.81 30.94
C SER A 97 0.40 -7.25 32.26
N ALA A 98 1.70 -6.95 32.34
CA ALA A 98 2.32 -6.37 33.53
C ALA A 98 1.76 -4.97 33.83
N LEU A 99 1.60 -4.13 32.81
CA LEU A 99 0.98 -2.81 32.96
C LEU A 99 -0.49 -2.91 33.41
N ARG A 100 -1.24 -3.90 32.91
CA ARG A 100 -2.62 -4.14 33.35
C ARG A 100 -2.70 -4.62 34.78
N ALA A 101 -1.76 -5.47 35.22
CA ALA A 101 -1.68 -5.91 36.60
C ALA A 101 -1.33 -4.76 37.56
N LYS A 102 -0.49 -3.81 37.12
CA LYS A 102 -0.10 -2.61 37.89
C LYS A 102 -1.16 -1.49 37.90
N MET A 103 -2.19 -1.58 37.04
CA MET A 103 -3.10 -0.46 36.79
C MET A 103 -3.96 -0.12 38.02
N SER A 104 -3.95 1.15 38.42
CA SER A 104 -4.78 1.65 39.52
C SER A 104 -6.27 1.69 39.12
N ASP A 105 -7.16 1.79 40.11
CA ASP A 105 -8.60 1.93 39.84
C ASP A 105 -8.94 3.17 39.00
N PHE A 106 -8.30 4.30 39.30
CA PHE A 106 -8.47 5.53 38.53
C PHE A 106 -8.01 5.37 37.06
N ASP A 107 -6.91 4.66 36.82
CA ASP A 107 -6.45 4.36 35.46
C ASP A 107 -7.41 3.44 34.71
N ARG A 108 -8.07 2.50 35.41
CA ARG A 108 -9.13 1.66 34.83
C ARG A 108 -10.33 2.51 34.39
N PHE A 109 -10.74 3.49 35.19
CA PHE A 109 -11.80 4.44 34.81
C PHE A 109 -11.42 5.25 33.56
N LYS A 110 -10.20 5.81 33.51
CA LYS A 110 -9.70 6.53 32.31
C LYS A 110 -9.70 5.62 31.07
N LEU A 111 -9.18 4.40 31.20
CA LEU A 111 -9.13 3.42 30.12
C LEU A 111 -10.54 3.03 29.64
N MET A 112 -11.52 2.90 30.55
CA MET A 112 -12.92 2.65 30.22
C MET A 112 -13.50 3.79 29.38
N LYS A 113 -13.34 5.06 29.80
CA LYS A 113 -13.85 6.23 29.06
C LYS A 113 -13.22 6.36 27.67
N ALA A 114 -11.89 6.17 27.58
CA ALA A 114 -11.18 6.17 26.30
C ALA A 114 -11.66 5.05 25.36
N LYS A 115 -11.88 3.83 25.89
CA LYS A 115 -12.46 2.72 25.11
C LYS A 115 -13.88 3.02 24.63
N GLN A 116 -14.71 3.64 25.47
CA GLN A 116 -16.08 3.99 25.09
C GLN A 116 -16.08 4.99 23.92
N ALA A 117 -15.24 6.03 23.98
CA ALA A 117 -15.08 6.99 22.88
C ALA A 117 -14.60 6.32 21.58
N ARG A 118 -13.55 5.49 21.66
CA ARG A 118 -13.03 4.73 20.51
C ARG A 118 -14.09 3.81 19.89
N ASN A 119 -14.81 3.06 20.71
CA ASN A 119 -15.81 2.10 20.23
C ASN A 119 -17.01 2.79 19.58
N ARG A 120 -17.40 4.00 20.03
CA ARG A 120 -18.43 4.79 19.36
C ARG A 120 -18.01 5.17 17.94
N ILE A 121 -16.76 5.61 17.75
CA ILE A 121 -16.20 5.94 16.43
C ILE A 121 -16.13 4.68 15.57
N LEU A 122 -15.55 3.59 16.07
CA LEU A 122 -15.44 2.33 15.32
C LEU A 122 -16.81 1.78 14.90
N LYS A 123 -17.80 1.82 15.79
CA LYS A 123 -19.16 1.36 15.47
C LYS A 123 -19.77 2.20 14.33
N ARG A 124 -19.62 3.52 14.37
CA ARG A 124 -20.10 4.42 13.31
C ARG A 124 -19.48 4.07 11.96
N GLU A 125 -18.15 3.92 11.90
CA GLU A 125 -17.45 3.60 10.66
C GLU A 125 -17.78 2.19 10.17
N LEU A 126 -17.89 1.20 11.07
CA LEU A 126 -18.30 -0.16 10.70
C LEU A 126 -19.70 -0.19 10.08
N GLU A 127 -20.66 0.53 10.66
CA GLU A 127 -22.01 0.62 10.07
C GLU A 127 -21.98 1.30 8.70
N ARG A 128 -21.18 2.36 8.53
CA ARG A 128 -20.99 3.01 7.22
C ARG A 128 -20.44 2.03 6.18
N VAL A 129 -19.38 1.28 6.52
CA VAL A 129 -18.77 0.28 5.63
C VAL A 129 -19.75 -0.85 5.29
N LYS A 130 -20.53 -1.34 6.27
CA LYS A 130 -21.57 -2.36 6.03
C LYS A 130 -22.64 -1.87 5.05
N ILE A 131 -23.10 -0.63 5.20
CA ILE A 131 -24.09 -0.04 4.29
C ILE A 131 -23.53 0.04 2.87
N LEU A 132 -22.29 0.52 2.72
CA LEU A 132 -21.62 0.61 1.42
C LEU A 132 -21.45 -0.77 0.78
N HIS A 133 -21.00 -1.77 1.53
CA HIS A 133 -20.87 -3.15 1.05
C HIS A 133 -22.21 -3.75 0.62
N LYS A 134 -23.29 -3.51 1.37
CA LYS A 134 -24.64 -3.95 0.99
C LYS A 134 -25.12 -3.26 -0.29
N ARG A 135 -24.80 -1.97 -0.46
CA ARG A 135 -25.11 -1.23 -1.70
C ARG A 135 -24.32 -1.76 -2.89
N SER A 136 -23.02 -2.04 -2.75
CA SER A 136 -22.19 -2.60 -3.82
C SER A 136 -22.70 -3.97 -4.24
N LYS A 137 -23.01 -4.87 -3.30
CA LYS A 137 -23.59 -6.19 -3.60
C LYS A 137 -24.94 -6.11 -4.31
N ARG A 138 -25.78 -5.12 -3.96
CA ARG A 138 -27.05 -4.87 -4.65
C ARG A 138 -26.82 -4.35 -6.08
N ALA A 139 -25.82 -3.49 -6.28
CA ALA A 139 -25.45 -3.00 -7.61
C ALA A 139 -24.92 -4.15 -8.49
N GLU A 140 -23.98 -4.96 -7.98
CA GLU A 140 -23.48 -6.18 -8.65
C GLU A 140 -24.62 -7.13 -9.05
N LYS A 141 -25.63 -7.31 -8.18
CA LYS A 141 -26.79 -8.16 -8.47
C LYS A 141 -27.66 -7.56 -9.57
N LYS A 142 -27.91 -6.25 -9.55
CA LYS A 142 -28.70 -5.55 -10.58
C LYS A 142 -28.00 -5.59 -11.94
N GLU A 143 -26.69 -5.39 -11.97
CA GLU A 143 -25.86 -5.46 -13.17
C GLU A 143 -25.91 -6.86 -13.81
N LYS A 144 -25.75 -7.91 -13.00
CA LYS A 144 -25.92 -9.31 -13.46
C LYS A 144 -27.34 -9.59 -13.97
N GLN A 145 -28.36 -9.02 -13.34
CA GLN A 145 -29.75 -9.14 -13.80
C GLN A 145 -30.00 -8.40 -15.12
N SER A 146 -29.42 -7.21 -15.33
CA SER A 146 -29.51 -6.51 -16.62
C SER A 146 -28.78 -7.24 -17.74
N ILE A 147 -27.60 -7.80 -17.47
CA ILE A 147 -26.85 -8.62 -18.44
C ILE A 147 -27.66 -9.88 -18.81
N ASN A 148 -28.21 -10.58 -17.81
CA ASN A 148 -29.07 -11.75 -18.08
C ASN A 148 -30.36 -11.40 -18.83
N LYS A 149 -30.92 -10.19 -18.62
CA LYS A 149 -32.10 -9.72 -19.34
C LYS A 149 -31.79 -9.35 -20.80
N LEU A 150 -30.59 -8.84 -21.07
CA LEU A 150 -30.07 -8.61 -22.43
C LEU A 150 -29.69 -9.91 -23.14
N ASN A 151 -29.33 -10.97 -22.40
CA ASN A 151 -29.00 -12.29 -22.92
C ASN A 151 -30.23 -13.22 -23.14
N LEU A 152 -31.44 -12.67 -23.32
CA LEU A 152 -32.64 -13.44 -23.64
C LEU A 152 -32.98 -13.37 -25.14
N LYS A 153 -32.94 -14.57 -25.76
CA LYS A 153 -33.23 -15.03 -27.14
C LYS A 153 -32.11 -14.96 -28.20
N PRO A 154 -31.45 -16.08 -28.55
CA PRO A 154 -30.71 -16.24 -29.81
C PRO A 154 -31.67 -16.47 -31.01
N ASN A 155 -32.73 -15.67 -31.10
CA ASN A 155 -33.79 -15.84 -32.11
C ASN A 155 -34.42 -14.51 -32.58
N GLU A 156 -33.83 -13.35 -32.32
CA GLU A 156 -34.31 -12.04 -32.84
C GLU A 156 -33.12 -11.10 -33.17
N CYS A 157 -32.03 -11.63 -33.74
CA CYS A 157 -30.83 -10.85 -34.08
C CYS A 157 -30.54 -10.77 -35.59
N VAL A 158 -31.56 -10.73 -36.45
CA VAL A 158 -31.40 -10.45 -37.90
C VAL A 158 -32.03 -9.12 -38.34
N GLU A 159 -32.81 -8.43 -37.50
CA GLU A 159 -33.56 -7.22 -37.91
C GLU A 159 -33.00 -5.88 -37.35
N LEU A 160 -32.10 -5.90 -36.36
CA LEU A 160 -31.53 -4.65 -35.80
C LEU A 160 -30.12 -4.31 -36.30
N PHE A 161 -29.50 -5.20 -37.10
CA PHE A 161 -28.21 -4.93 -37.75
C PHE A 161 -28.38 -4.16 -39.07
N PHE A 162 -29.60 -4.06 -39.62
CA PHE A 162 -29.89 -3.32 -40.87
C PHE A 162 -30.48 -1.92 -40.66
N PHE A 163 -31.02 -1.60 -39.48
CA PHE A 163 -31.59 -0.27 -39.21
C PHE A 163 -30.55 0.76 -38.70
N TRP A 164 -29.36 0.30 -38.29
CA TRP A 164 -28.23 1.16 -37.88
C TRP A 164 -27.16 1.25 -38.98
N PHE A 165 -27.57 1.26 -40.25
CA PHE A 165 -26.70 1.59 -41.39
C PHE A 165 -27.31 2.66 -42.31
N ASN A 166 -28.41 3.30 -41.92
CA ASN A 166 -29.14 4.27 -42.77
C ASN A 166 -29.64 5.52 -42.06
N ILE A 167 -28.96 6.00 -40.99
CA ILE A 167 -29.14 7.36 -40.46
C ILE A 167 -27.79 7.91 -39.97
N THR A 168 -26.81 7.98 -40.88
CA THR A 168 -25.59 8.80 -40.72
C THR A 168 -25.39 9.75 -41.89
N ASP A 169 -26.48 10.17 -42.54
CA ASP A 169 -26.52 11.25 -43.53
C ASP A 169 -27.74 12.14 -43.27
N ALA A 170 -27.79 12.82 -42.13
CA ALA A 170 -28.64 14.00 -41.95
C ALA A 170 -28.26 14.78 -40.68
N VAL A 171 -28.16 16.10 -40.83
CA VAL A 171 -28.14 17.14 -39.78
C VAL A 171 -26.75 17.52 -39.23
N THR A 172 -26.01 18.18 -40.10
CA THR A 172 -25.28 19.43 -39.81
C THR A 172 -26.21 20.53 -39.27
N GLU A 173 -25.69 21.30 -38.30
CA GLU A 173 -26.12 22.63 -37.82
C GLU A 173 -27.47 22.78 -37.09
N PHE A 174 -27.41 23.12 -35.78
CA PHE A 174 -28.19 24.27 -35.27
C PHE A 174 -27.70 24.77 -33.90
N SER A 175 -27.34 26.04 -33.87
CA SER A 175 -26.98 26.85 -32.70
C SER A 175 -28.22 27.29 -31.93
N PHE A 176 -28.16 27.40 -30.58
CA PHE A 176 -29.13 28.25 -29.87
C PHE A 176 -28.59 28.82 -28.55
N THR A 177 -28.46 30.15 -28.52
CA THR A 177 -28.53 30.97 -27.30
C THR A 177 -29.95 31.54 -27.19
N ARG A 178 -30.63 31.35 -26.04
CA ARG A 178 -31.45 32.39 -25.39
C ARG A 178 -31.93 31.98 -23.99
N VAL A 179 -31.90 32.99 -23.13
CA VAL A 179 -32.27 33.09 -21.71
C VAL A 179 -33.80 33.16 -21.54
N ILE A 180 -34.35 32.65 -20.41
CA ILE A 180 -35.36 33.32 -19.54
C ILE A 180 -35.38 32.62 -18.14
N PRO A 181 -35.47 33.37 -17.01
CA PRO A 181 -35.34 32.86 -15.63
C PRO A 181 -36.63 32.93 -14.77
N VAL A 182 -36.85 32.02 -13.79
CA VAL A 182 -37.67 32.22 -12.56
C VAL A 182 -37.22 31.20 -11.48
N ARG A 183 -36.36 31.54 -10.50
CA ARG A 183 -36.58 32.10 -9.14
C ARG A 183 -37.39 31.20 -8.16
N VAL A 184 -36.66 30.53 -7.24
CA VAL A 184 -37.05 30.41 -5.82
C VAL A 184 -35.82 30.73 -4.94
N LYS A 185 -36.06 31.65 -4.00
CA LYS A 185 -35.20 32.32 -2.99
C LYS A 185 -34.45 31.32 -2.08
N LYS A 186 -33.32 31.61 -1.42
CA LYS A 186 -32.23 32.61 -1.50
C LYS A 186 -31.26 32.19 -0.37
N GLU A 187 -30.01 31.93 -0.69
CA GLU A 187 -28.94 31.76 0.30
C GLU A 187 -27.85 32.82 0.09
N TYR A 188 -27.48 33.44 1.22
CA TYR A 188 -26.19 34.00 1.67
C TYR A 188 -25.51 35.27 1.08
N PHE A 189 -25.17 36.14 2.04
CA PHE A 189 -24.09 37.15 2.16
C PHE A 189 -23.26 36.66 3.38
N PHE A 190 -21.94 36.74 3.56
CA PHE A 190 -20.82 37.37 2.88
C PHE A 190 -19.49 36.73 3.37
N HIS A 191 -18.42 36.96 2.60
CA HIS A 191 -17.03 36.54 2.76
C HIS A 191 -16.34 36.98 4.07
N TRP A 192 -15.35 36.21 4.55
CA TRP A 192 -13.95 36.69 4.55
C TRP A 192 -12.91 35.57 4.59
N THR A 193 -11.97 35.68 3.67
CA THR A 193 -10.86 34.80 3.34
C THR A 193 -9.61 35.18 4.11
N PHE A 194 -8.83 34.19 4.56
CA PHE A 194 -7.37 34.31 4.49
C PHE A 194 -6.79 32.98 3.99
N LEU A 195 -6.90 32.78 2.68
CA LEU A 195 -6.24 31.71 1.95
C LEU A 195 -5.34 32.39 0.92
N GLN A 196 -4.03 32.16 1.06
CA GLN A 196 -3.13 32.26 -0.09
C GLN A 196 -3.76 31.47 -1.23
N ARG A 197 -4.16 32.20 -2.26
CA ARG A 197 -4.76 31.66 -3.47
C ARG A 197 -3.69 30.80 -4.16
N VAL A 198 -3.65 29.50 -3.83
CA VAL A 198 -3.02 28.49 -4.67
C VAL A 198 -3.72 28.60 -6.01
N LYS A 199 -2.97 29.00 -7.04
CA LYS A 199 -3.48 29.12 -8.39
C LYS A 199 -3.77 27.71 -8.88
N MET A 200 -5.03 27.28 -8.79
CA MET A 200 -5.47 25.98 -9.33
C MET A 200 -5.26 25.98 -10.83
N LEU A 201 -4.59 24.95 -11.36
CA LEU A 201 -4.42 24.77 -12.79
C LEU A 201 -5.81 24.68 -13.46
N THR A 202 -6.05 25.48 -14.49
CA THR A 202 -7.33 25.42 -15.23
C THR A 202 -7.40 24.16 -16.10
N LYS A 203 -8.59 23.73 -16.52
CA LYS A 203 -8.76 22.55 -17.40
C LYS A 203 -7.95 22.66 -18.70
N ALA A 204 -7.92 23.85 -19.30
CA ALA A 204 -7.16 24.12 -20.50
C ALA A 204 -5.65 24.05 -20.25
N GLU A 205 -5.17 24.62 -19.15
CA GLU A 205 -3.77 24.52 -18.73
C GLU A 205 -3.38 23.08 -18.38
N GLY A 206 -4.27 22.30 -17.76
CA GLY A 206 -4.10 20.88 -17.49
C GLY A 206 -3.87 20.06 -18.76
N ARG A 207 -4.76 20.21 -19.76
CA ARG A 207 -4.59 19.57 -21.08
C ARG A 207 -3.29 20.01 -21.76
N ALA A 208 -3.00 21.30 -21.78
CA ALA A 208 -1.79 21.84 -22.39
C ALA A 208 -0.51 21.30 -21.71
N SER A 209 -0.54 21.19 -20.37
CA SER A 209 0.59 20.64 -19.60
C SER A 209 0.87 19.18 -19.90
N LEU A 210 -0.16 18.35 -20.01
CA LEU A 210 -0.01 16.94 -20.37
C LEU A 210 0.48 16.76 -21.81
N LEU A 211 -0.03 17.54 -22.76
CA LEU A 211 0.45 17.56 -24.15
C LEU A 211 1.92 17.99 -24.23
N HIS A 212 2.30 18.99 -23.43
CA HIS A 212 3.68 19.45 -23.36
C HIS A 212 4.61 18.39 -22.76
N ILE A 213 4.17 17.69 -21.70
CA ILE A 213 4.90 16.54 -21.12
C ILE A 213 5.04 15.42 -22.17
N LEU A 214 3.96 15.03 -22.86
CA LEU A 214 4.02 14.03 -23.94
C LEU A 214 5.03 14.42 -25.02
N LYS A 215 5.08 15.69 -25.42
CA LYS A 215 6.07 16.18 -26.38
C LYS A 215 7.51 16.05 -25.83
N LYS A 216 7.75 16.45 -24.59
CA LYS A 216 9.07 16.32 -23.91
C LYS A 216 9.48 14.84 -23.76
N LEU A 217 8.55 13.94 -23.44
CA LEU A 217 8.80 12.50 -23.35
C LEU A 217 9.10 11.85 -24.71
N ARG A 218 8.38 12.22 -25.77
CA ARG A 218 8.69 11.77 -27.15
C ARG A 218 10.05 12.27 -27.63
N GLN A 219 10.48 13.46 -27.19
CA GLN A 219 11.84 13.96 -27.44
C GLN A 219 12.88 13.18 -26.64
N LEU A 220 12.60 12.87 -25.37
CA LEU A 220 13.47 12.04 -24.53
C LEU A 220 13.68 10.65 -25.13
N GLN A 221 12.63 10.02 -25.67
CA GLN A 221 12.73 8.72 -26.33
C GLN A 221 13.73 8.72 -27.50
N LYS A 222 13.85 9.84 -28.21
CA LYS A 222 14.82 10.00 -29.32
C LYS A 222 16.24 10.32 -28.86
N SER A 223 16.45 10.61 -27.57
CA SER A 223 17.76 10.96 -27.04
C SER A 223 18.68 9.74 -26.94
N ALA A 224 19.98 9.94 -27.18
CA ALA A 224 20.98 8.86 -27.11
C ALA A 224 21.00 8.16 -25.73
N ALA A 225 20.84 8.92 -24.65
CA ALA A 225 20.81 8.38 -23.28
C ALA A 225 19.62 7.45 -23.03
N TYR A 226 18.46 7.72 -23.64
CA TYR A 226 17.29 6.85 -23.52
C TYR A 226 17.46 5.58 -24.35
N GLN A 227 17.99 5.68 -25.57
CA GLN A 227 18.27 4.54 -26.44
C GLN A 227 19.34 3.59 -25.86
N GLU A 228 20.36 4.15 -25.21
CA GLU A 228 21.35 3.37 -24.46
C GLU A 228 20.73 2.65 -23.25
N ALA A 229 19.85 3.33 -22.50
CA ALA A 229 19.13 2.69 -21.41
C ALA A 229 18.20 1.58 -21.90
N GLU A 230 17.53 1.75 -23.04
CA GLU A 230 16.69 0.70 -23.64
C GLU A 230 17.49 -0.53 -24.09
N SER A 231 18.67 -0.34 -24.69
CA SER A 231 19.53 -1.45 -25.10
C SER A 231 20.05 -2.27 -23.91
N GLN A 232 20.31 -1.61 -22.77
CA GLN A 232 20.73 -2.26 -21.52
C GLN A 232 19.59 -2.98 -20.78
N CYS A 233 18.35 -2.52 -20.93
CA CYS A 233 17.18 -3.09 -20.24
C CYS A 233 16.66 -4.37 -20.92
N GLY A 234 16.61 -4.42 -22.25
CA GLY A 234 15.94 -5.50 -22.98
C GLY A 234 14.49 -5.71 -22.50
N ASN A 235 14.11 -6.96 -22.23
CA ASN A 235 12.78 -7.33 -21.70
C ASN A 235 12.69 -7.35 -20.16
N ASP A 236 13.75 -6.93 -19.44
CA ASP A 236 13.75 -6.93 -17.97
C ASP A 236 13.11 -5.64 -17.43
N MET A 237 11.87 -5.77 -16.96
CA MET A 237 11.10 -4.65 -16.41
C MET A 237 11.75 -4.02 -15.17
N LEU A 238 12.51 -4.77 -14.36
CA LEU A 238 13.18 -4.21 -13.19
C LEU A 238 14.31 -3.27 -13.60
N LYS A 239 15.08 -3.65 -14.63
CA LYS A 239 16.12 -2.79 -15.21
C LYS A 239 15.53 -1.55 -15.87
N ARG A 240 14.40 -1.68 -16.56
CA ARG A 240 13.65 -0.52 -17.12
C ARG A 240 13.27 0.48 -16.03
N VAL A 241 12.79 0.01 -14.88
CA VAL A 241 12.50 0.88 -13.72
C VAL A 241 13.77 1.53 -13.15
N GLN A 242 14.90 0.83 -13.14
CA GLN A 242 16.14 1.38 -12.57
C GLN A 242 16.84 2.41 -13.49
N LEU A 243 16.84 2.17 -14.80
CA LEU A 243 17.60 2.97 -15.76
C LEU A 243 16.76 4.05 -16.46
N ILE A 244 15.53 3.73 -16.85
CA ILE A 244 14.69 4.62 -17.67
C ILE A 244 13.84 5.56 -16.81
N TYR A 245 13.29 5.08 -15.69
CA TYR A 245 12.41 5.88 -14.83
C TYR A 245 13.06 7.16 -14.27
N PRO A 246 14.35 7.17 -13.83
CA PRO A 246 14.98 8.41 -13.36
C PRO A 246 15.13 9.47 -14.46
N LEU A 247 15.29 9.05 -15.72
CA LEU A 247 15.39 9.96 -16.88
C LEU A 247 14.03 10.60 -17.18
N VAL A 248 12.97 9.79 -17.17
CA VAL A 248 11.58 10.23 -17.34
C VAL A 248 11.18 11.23 -16.26
N ILE A 249 11.38 10.90 -14.98
CA ILE A 249 11.01 11.77 -13.86
C ILE A 249 11.76 13.10 -13.91
N ARG A 250 13.03 13.10 -14.33
CA ARG A 250 13.79 14.34 -14.52
C ARG A 250 13.19 15.21 -15.64
N ALA A 251 12.80 14.59 -16.75
CA ALA A 251 12.16 15.29 -17.86
C ALA A 251 10.79 15.87 -17.45
N GLU A 252 10.00 15.12 -16.68
CA GLU A 252 8.71 15.59 -16.14
C GLU A 252 8.90 16.75 -15.17
N MET A 253 9.84 16.65 -14.23
CA MET A 253 10.15 17.74 -13.30
C MET A 253 10.52 19.04 -14.03
N ASN A 254 11.27 18.94 -15.13
CA ASN A 254 11.63 20.08 -15.98
C ASN A 254 10.49 20.54 -16.92
N ALA A 255 9.45 19.73 -17.11
CA ALA A 255 8.27 20.10 -17.89
C ALA A 255 7.26 20.88 -17.05
N VAL A 256 7.15 20.49 -15.78
CA VAL A 256 6.16 21.04 -14.85
C VAL A 256 6.59 22.41 -14.31
N THR A 257 7.88 22.77 -14.35
CA THR A 257 8.37 24.11 -14.01
C THR A 257 7.71 25.23 -14.82
N ASP A 258 7.40 24.94 -16.09
CA ASP A 258 6.81 25.90 -17.02
C ASP A 258 5.36 26.27 -16.62
N TYR A 259 4.73 25.47 -15.74
CA TYR A 259 3.39 25.65 -15.20
C TYR A 259 3.38 26.16 -13.74
N GLY A 260 4.53 26.60 -13.22
CA GLY A 260 4.62 27.26 -11.92
C GLY A 260 4.83 26.34 -10.72
N PHE A 261 5.18 25.07 -10.93
CA PHE A 261 5.61 24.19 -9.83
C PHE A 261 7.13 24.17 -9.70
N THR A 262 7.62 23.75 -8.54
CA THR A 262 9.06 23.63 -8.31
C THR A 262 9.65 22.41 -9.02
N ALA A 263 10.88 22.53 -9.53
CA ALA A 263 11.68 21.43 -10.08
C ALA A 263 12.13 20.45 -8.97
N SER A 264 11.18 19.88 -8.24
CA SER A 264 11.42 18.98 -7.12
C SER A 264 10.37 17.88 -7.13
N PHE A 265 10.67 16.74 -6.52
CA PHE A 265 9.69 15.66 -6.38
C PHE A 265 8.42 16.11 -5.65
N SER A 266 8.55 17.04 -4.70
CA SER A 266 7.41 17.68 -4.02
C SER A 266 6.58 18.57 -4.94
N GLY A 267 7.19 19.26 -5.90
CA GLY A 267 6.52 20.06 -6.91
C GLY A 267 5.78 19.20 -7.92
N LEU A 268 6.43 18.13 -8.41
CA LEU A 268 5.83 17.13 -9.28
C LEU A 268 4.64 16.43 -8.59
N SER A 269 4.77 16.08 -7.32
CA SER A 269 3.67 15.45 -6.55
C SER A 269 2.46 16.39 -6.39
N LYS A 270 2.68 17.68 -6.16
CA LYS A 270 1.61 18.70 -6.13
C LYS A 270 0.93 18.84 -7.49
N TYR A 271 1.71 18.91 -8.57
CA TYR A 271 1.18 18.91 -9.94
C TYR A 271 0.33 17.67 -10.23
N MET A 272 0.82 16.48 -9.88
CA MET A 272 0.08 15.24 -10.07
C MET A 272 -1.24 15.25 -9.30
N HIS A 273 -1.25 15.76 -8.06
CA HIS A 273 -2.48 15.90 -7.28
C HIS A 273 -3.50 16.82 -7.97
N GLU A 274 -3.06 17.91 -8.58
CA GLU A 274 -3.91 18.83 -9.33
C GLU A 274 -4.43 18.19 -10.63
N ILE A 275 -3.60 17.46 -11.37
CA ILE A 275 -4.04 16.72 -12.57
C ILE A 275 -5.05 15.62 -12.22
N TYR A 276 -4.85 14.88 -11.13
CA TYR A 276 -5.83 13.90 -10.65
C TYR A 276 -7.17 14.54 -10.23
N ALA A 277 -7.14 15.78 -9.73
CA ALA A 277 -8.37 16.52 -9.45
C ALA A 277 -9.09 16.90 -10.77
N LEU A 278 -8.33 17.30 -11.79
CA LEU A 278 -8.86 17.66 -13.11
C LEU A 278 -9.34 16.45 -13.93
N SER A 279 -8.73 15.27 -13.79
CA SER A 279 -9.14 14.07 -14.53
C SER A 279 -10.54 13.59 -14.18
N GLY A 280 -10.99 13.83 -12.94
CA GLY A 280 -12.37 13.54 -12.53
C GLY A 280 -13.42 14.44 -13.19
N GLU A 281 -13.01 15.59 -13.74
CA GLU A 281 -13.91 16.55 -14.36
C GLU A 281 -13.83 16.57 -15.89
N ASP A 282 -12.78 15.99 -16.48
CA ASP A 282 -12.46 16.11 -17.90
C ASP A 282 -11.87 14.82 -18.47
N LYS A 283 -12.65 14.15 -19.32
CA LYS A 283 -12.26 12.88 -19.97
C LYS A 283 -11.00 13.00 -20.82
N GLU A 284 -10.74 14.19 -21.38
CA GLU A 284 -9.57 14.41 -22.22
C GLU A 284 -8.27 14.43 -21.38
N VAL A 285 -8.34 14.98 -20.17
CA VAL A 285 -7.23 14.96 -19.21
C VAL A 285 -6.94 13.52 -18.78
N GLU A 286 -7.98 12.72 -18.53
CA GLU A 286 -7.84 11.29 -18.22
C GLU A 286 -7.20 10.50 -19.37
N ARG A 287 -7.62 10.75 -20.62
CA ARG A 287 -7.02 10.13 -21.82
C ARG A 287 -5.53 10.46 -21.94
N LEU A 288 -5.17 11.75 -21.85
CA LEU A 288 -3.78 12.20 -21.93
C LEU A 288 -2.93 11.66 -20.77
N MET A 289 -3.51 11.56 -19.58
CA MET A 289 -2.85 10.97 -18.42
C MET A 289 -2.59 9.47 -18.60
N SER A 290 -3.54 8.74 -19.17
CA SER A 290 -3.37 7.33 -19.54
C SER A 290 -2.29 7.16 -20.61
N GLU A 291 -2.25 8.04 -21.62
CA GLU A 291 -1.20 8.05 -22.64
C GLU A 291 0.19 8.28 -22.04
N VAL A 292 0.34 9.29 -21.16
CA VAL A 292 1.60 9.53 -20.43
C VAL A 292 2.00 8.29 -19.64
N ARG A 293 1.06 7.67 -18.90
CA ARG A 293 1.33 6.48 -18.10
C ARG A 293 1.76 5.28 -18.95
N SER A 294 1.15 5.09 -20.12
CA SER A 294 1.48 4.01 -21.05
C SER A 294 2.91 4.11 -21.60
N MET A 295 3.43 5.34 -21.74
CA MET A 295 4.82 5.55 -22.18
C MET A 295 5.85 5.21 -21.10
N ILE A 296 5.45 5.35 -19.82
CA ILE A 296 6.33 5.07 -18.67
C ILE A 296 6.27 3.59 -18.29
N PHE A 297 5.07 3.01 -18.33
CA PHE A 297 4.79 1.62 -18.00
C PHE A 297 3.92 1.04 -19.12
N PRO A 298 4.53 0.41 -20.14
CA PRO A 298 3.76 -0.24 -21.19
C PRO A 298 2.88 -1.32 -20.57
N GLU A 299 1.65 -1.43 -21.03
CA GLU A 299 0.74 -2.49 -20.57
C GLU A 299 1.34 -3.84 -20.98
N LEU A 300 1.73 -4.63 -19.96
CA LEU A 300 2.17 -6.00 -20.18
C LEU A 300 0.95 -6.77 -20.71
N PRO A 301 1.05 -7.45 -21.89
CA PRO A 301 0.01 -8.36 -22.30
C PRO A 301 -0.12 -9.41 -21.20
N LEU A 302 -1.28 -9.45 -20.54
CA LEU A 302 -1.61 -10.56 -19.68
C LEU A 302 -1.63 -11.80 -20.59
N PRO A 303 -1.01 -12.94 -20.19
CA PRO A 303 -1.16 -14.16 -20.95
C PRO A 303 -2.65 -14.43 -21.11
N ASP A 304 -3.12 -14.55 -22.37
CA ASP A 304 -4.49 -14.89 -22.67
C ASP A 304 -4.87 -16.12 -21.86
N ALA A 305 -5.90 -16.01 -21.02
CA ALA A 305 -6.35 -17.11 -20.16
C ALA A 305 -6.83 -18.34 -20.97
N THR A 306 -6.89 -18.23 -22.30
CA THR A 306 -7.22 -19.27 -23.27
C THR A 306 -5.99 -19.97 -23.87
N ALA A 307 -4.78 -19.45 -23.68
CA ALA A 307 -3.54 -20.16 -24.04
C ALA A 307 -3.17 -21.16 -22.92
N ALA A 308 -4.07 -22.12 -22.69
CA ALA A 308 -3.78 -23.28 -21.87
C ALA A 308 -2.61 -24.04 -22.50
N LEU A 309 -1.57 -24.29 -21.70
CA LEU A 309 -0.50 -25.20 -22.04
C LEU A 309 -1.10 -26.56 -22.43
N PRO A 310 -0.69 -27.17 -23.55
CA PRO A 310 -1.06 -28.55 -23.84
C PRO A 310 -0.54 -29.44 -22.70
N LEU A 311 -1.42 -30.36 -22.24
CA LEU A 311 -1.16 -31.33 -21.18
C LEU A 311 0.12 -32.13 -21.41
#